data_AF-A0A0B6YZG3-F1
#
_entry.id   AF-A0A0B6YZG3-F1
#
_cell.length_a   1.000
_cell.length_b   1.000
_cell.length_c   1.000
_cell.angle_alpha   90.00
_cell.angle_beta   90.00
_cell.angle_gamma   90.00
#
_symmetry.space_group_name_H-M   'P 1'
#
loop_
_entity.id
_entity.type
_entity.pdbx_description
1 polymer ?
#
loop_
_entity_poly.entity_id
_entity_poly.type
_entity_poly.pdbx_seq_one_letter_code
_entity_poly.pdbx_strand_id
1 'polypeptide(L)' 'MFMPGLGFTKGGARLGRGKGYYDKYLKKCDEAGKMPHTVALLFNEQLVEDIPTLEHDMLVDSLIYPTQQELDNITD' A
#
# COMPACT_ATOMS: atom_id res chain seq x y z
N MET A 1 -0.32 4.12 -9.97
CA MET A 1 0.82 3.20 -9.83
C MET A 1 0.43 2.10 -8.87
N PHE A 2 0.60 0.83 -9.26
CA PHE A 2 0.36 -0.30 -8.37
C PHE A 2 1.51 -0.47 -7.37
N MET A 3 1.17 -0.57 -6.09
CA MET A 3 2.11 -0.60 -4.98
C MET A 3 2.13 -1.98 -4.33
N PRO A 4 3.19 -2.78 -4.54
CA PRO A 4 3.34 -4.05 -3.83
C PRO A 4 3.86 -3.82 -2.41
N GLY A 5 3.50 -4.73 -1.50
CA GLY A 5 3.89 -4.70 -0.10
C GLY A 5 3.68 -6.05 0.57
N LEU A 6 4.34 -6.22 1.71
CA LEU A 6 4.14 -7.36 2.61
C LEU A 6 2.96 -7.11 3.56
N GLY A 7 2.73 -5.85 3.92
CA GLY A 7 1.60 -5.44 4.74
C GLY A 7 1.23 -3.97 4.52
N PHE A 8 0.02 -3.61 4.87
CA PHE A 8 -0.54 -2.27 4.74
C PHE A 8 -1.44 -1.95 5.93
N THR A 9 -1.55 -0.69 6.31
CA THR A 9 -2.56 -0.22 7.29
C THR A 9 -3.71 0.46 6.56
N LYS A 10 -4.88 0.60 7.22
CA LYS A 10 -6.02 1.36 6.68
C LYS A 10 -5.67 2.83 6.40
N GLY A 11 -4.65 3.37 7.04
CA GLY A 11 -4.12 4.72 6.80
C GLY A 11 -3.18 4.82 5.60
N GLY A 12 -2.97 3.73 4.85
CA GLY A 12 -2.13 3.71 3.66
C GLY A 12 -0.64 3.47 3.95
N ALA A 13 -0.23 3.28 5.20
CA ALA A 13 1.15 2.90 5.50
C ALA A 13 1.46 1.53 4.88
N ARG A 14 2.70 1.33 4.43
CA ARG A 14 3.09 0.16 3.63
C ARG A 14 4.42 -0.41 4.10
N LEU A 15 4.44 -1.71 4.39
CA LEU A 15 5.66 -2.47 4.62
C LEU A 15 6.17 -3.06 3.30
N GLY A 16 7.27 -2.50 2.77
CA GLY A 16 7.97 -3.05 1.61
C GLY A 16 8.92 -4.20 1.96
N ARG A 17 9.80 -4.58 1.03
CA ARG A 17 10.88 -5.57 1.25
C ARG A 17 12.18 -4.95 1.81
N GLY A 18 12.13 -3.73 2.34
CA GLY A 18 13.24 -3.08 3.04
C GLY A 18 14.25 -2.26 2.22
N LYS A 19 14.12 -2.15 0.89
CA LYS A 19 15.06 -1.36 0.05
C LYS A 19 14.61 0.08 -0.28
N GLY A 20 13.36 0.41 0.06
CA GLY A 20 12.78 1.75 -0.17
C GLY A 20 12.70 2.16 -1.64
N TYR A 21 12.61 1.22 -2.58
CA TYR A 21 12.63 1.53 -4.02
C TYR A 21 11.44 2.42 -4.44
N TYR A 22 10.25 2.10 -3.94
CA TYR A 22 9.03 2.82 -4.27
C TYR A 22 8.99 4.20 -3.63
N ASP A 23 9.44 4.33 -2.38
CA ASP A 23 9.48 5.61 -1.66
C ASP A 23 10.45 6.57 -2.36
N LYS A 24 11.62 6.06 -2.78
CA LYS A 24 12.58 6.82 -3.61
C LYS A 24 12.03 7.22 -4.98
N TYR A 25 11.22 6.36 -5.60
CA TYR A 25 10.63 6.67 -6.90
C TYR A 25 9.54 7.73 -6.79
N LEU A 26 8.62 7.57 -5.84
CA LEU A 26 7.54 8.52 -5.59
C LEU A 26 8.09 9.89 -5.17
N LYS A 27 9.15 9.94 -4.37
CA LYS A 27 9.85 11.20 -4.08
C LYS A 27 10.34 11.91 -5.34
N LYS A 28 10.92 11.19 -6.30
CA LYS A 28 11.34 11.77 -7.59
C LYS A 28 10.15 12.24 -8.43
N CYS A 29 9.02 11.55 -8.37
CA CYS A 29 7.79 11.97 -9.03
C CYS A 29 7.23 13.26 -8.42
N ASP A 30 7.25 13.36 -7.09
CA ASP A 30 6.83 14.56 -6.36
C ASP A 30 7.74 15.76 -6.67
N GLU A 31 9.07 15.58 -6.62
CA GLU A 31 10.06 16.58 -7.02
C GLU A 31 9.88 17.04 -8.48
N ALA A 32 9.40 16.16 -9.36
CA ALA A 32 9.11 16.48 -10.76
C ALA A 32 7.70 17.06 -10.99
N GLY A 33 6.88 17.24 -9.94
CA GLY A 33 5.50 17.71 -10.02
C GLY A 33 4.56 16.73 -10.75
N LYS A 34 4.90 15.44 -10.76
CA LYS A 34 4.20 14.37 -11.49
C LYS A 34 3.85 13.20 -10.58
N MET A 35 3.33 13.48 -9.39
CA MET A 35 2.96 12.47 -8.40
C MET A 35 1.85 11.57 -8.98
N PRO A 36 2.08 10.25 -9.15
CA PRO A 36 1.03 9.36 -9.61
C PRO A 36 0.09 9.01 -8.45
N HIS A 37 -1.20 8.81 -8.75
CA HIS A 37 -2.13 8.17 -7.81
C HIS A 37 -1.69 6.73 -7.55
N THR A 38 -1.59 6.33 -6.29
CA THR A 38 -1.06 5.02 -5.86
C THR A 38 -2.17 4.08 -5.38
N VAL A 39 -2.08 2.81 -5.75
CA VAL A 39 -3.11 1.80 -5.44
C VAL A 39 -2.42 0.51 -5.01
N ALA A 40 -2.80 -0.05 -3.87
CA ALA A 40 -2.38 -1.38 -3.45
C ALA A 40 -3.53 -2.38 -3.62
N LEU A 41 -3.20 -3.52 -4.22
CA LEU A 41 -4.04 -4.71 -4.21
C LEU A 41 -3.45 -5.65 -3.15
N LEU A 42 -4.26 -6.07 -2.19
CA LEU A 42 -3.78 -6.86 -1.06
C LEU A 42 -4.82 -7.88 -0.60
N PHE A 43 -4.33 -8.95 0.03
CA PHE A 43 -5.18 -9.87 0.78
C PHE A 43 -5.51 -9.30 2.17
N ASN A 44 -6.54 -9.84 2.82
CA ASN A 44 -6.95 -9.42 4.15
C ASN A 44 -5.84 -9.66 5.21
N GLU A 45 -5.04 -10.71 5.05
CA GLU A 45 -3.90 -11.04 5.90
C GLU A 45 -2.76 -10.02 5.81
N GLN A 46 -2.75 -9.23 4.73
CA GLN A 46 -1.78 -8.14 4.56
C GLN A 46 -2.28 -6.83 5.14
N LEU A 47 -3.55 -6.74 5.58
CA LEU A 47 -4.08 -5.58 6.28
C LEU A 47 -3.78 -5.73 7.78
N VAL A 48 -2.92 -4.86 8.31
CA VAL A 48 -2.50 -4.86 9.72
C VAL A 48 -2.90 -3.57 10.41
N GLU A 49 -2.95 -3.58 11.75
CA GLU A 49 -3.35 -2.42 12.54
C GLU A 49 -2.30 -1.29 12.47
N ASP A 50 -1.02 -1.65 12.58
CA ASP A 50 0.08 -0.69 12.61
C ASP A 50 1.31 -1.20 11.84
N ILE A 51 2.04 -0.25 11.26
CA ILE A 51 3.34 -0.46 10.62
C ILE A 51 4.24 0.69 11.08
N PRO A 52 5.42 0.40 11.67
CA PRO A 52 6.38 1.45 11.99
C PRO A 52 6.79 2.19 10.72
N THR A 53 6.60 3.51 10.70
CA THR A 53 6.95 4.38 9.57
C THR A 53 8.02 5.39 9.95
N LEU A 54 8.69 5.91 8.94
CA LEU A 54 9.57 7.06 8.99
C LEU A 54 8.92 8.23 8.25
N GLU A 55 9.38 9.45 8.52
CA GLU A 55 8.84 10.68 7.91
C GLU A 55 8.90 10.69 6.37
N HIS A 56 9.83 9.93 5.79
CA HIS A 56 10.01 9.85 4.34
C HIS A 56 9.28 8.68 3.68
N ASP A 57 8.55 7.86 4.44
CA ASP A 57 7.77 6.77 3.87
C ASP A 57 6.54 7.31 3.16
N MET A 58 6.29 6.84 1.94
CA MET A 58 5.19 7.31 1.12
C MET A 58 3.95 6.47 1.36
N LEU A 59 2.84 7.12 1.74
CA LEU A 59 1.54 6.47 1.92
C LEU A 59 0.95 6.05 0.57
N VAL A 60 0.11 5.02 0.61
CA VAL A 60 -0.69 4.57 -0.52
C VAL A 60 -2.06 5.24 -0.49
N ASP A 61 -2.50 5.80 -1.62
CA ASP A 61 -3.75 6.55 -1.71
C ASP A 61 -5.00 5.66 -1.68
N SER A 62 -4.90 4.43 -2.20
CA SER A 62 -6.05 3.52 -2.27
C SER A 62 -5.66 2.07 -1.98
N LEU A 63 -6.46 1.41 -1.17
CA LEU A 63 -6.31 0.01 -0.81
C LEU A 63 -7.50 -0.76 -1.34
N ILE A 64 -7.25 -1.85 -2.05
CA ILE A 64 -8.29 -2.72 -2.61
C ILE A 64 -8.03 -4.13 -2.10
N TYR A 65 -9.00 -4.63 -1.33
CA TYR A 65 -8.98 -5.97 -0.74
C TYR A 65 -10.39 -6.53 -0.63
N PRO A 66 -10.57 -7.87 -0.64
CA PRO A 66 -11.89 -8.48 -0.58
C PRO A 66 -12.64 -8.10 0.69
N THR A 67 -13.92 -7.78 0.53
CA THR A 67 -14.86 -7.67 1.64
C THR A 67 -15.19 -9.05 2.20
N GLN A 68 -15.72 -9.10 3.43
CA GLN A 68 -16.17 -10.35 4.03
C GLN A 68 -17.22 -11.06 3.14
N GLN A 69 -18.17 -10.29 2.60
CA GLN A 69 -19.20 -10.81 1.70
C GLN A 69 -18.62 -11.46 0.43
N GLU A 70 -17.57 -10.88 -0.15
CA GLU A 70 -16.92 -11.43 -1.34
C GLU A 70 -16.13 -12.70 -1.03
N LEU A 71 -15.54 -12.80 0.16
CA LEU A 71 -14.86 -14.02 0.59
C LEU A 71 -15.85 -15.17 0.82
N ASP A 72 -16.98 -14.89 1.48
CA ASP A 72 -18.01 -15.88 1.76
C ASP A 72 -18.55 -16.50 0.46
N ASN A 73 -18.73 -15.68 -0.59
CA ASN A 73 -19.20 -16.10 -1.91
C ASN A 73 -18.21 -17.01 -2.70
N ILE A 74 -16.93 -17.07 -2.30
CA ILE A 74 -15.90 -17.89 -2.96
C ILE A 74 -15.79 -19.27 -2.31
N THR A 75 -16.24 -19.41 -1.06
CA THR A 75 -16.15 -20.65 -0.29
C THR A 75 -17.35 -21.59 -0.44
N ASP A 76 -18.40 -21.17 -1.16
CA ASP A 76 -19.55 -21.98 -1.59
C ASP A 76 -19.34 -22.57 -3.01
#